data_AF-A0AB34ID80-F1
#
_entry.id   AF-A0AB34ID80-F1
#
_cell.length_a   1.000
_cell.length_b   1.000
_cell.length_c   1.000
_cell.angle_alpha   90.00
_cell.angle_beta   90.00
_cell.angle_gamma   90.00
#
_symmetry.space_group_name_H-M   'P 1'
#
loop_
_entity.id
_entity.type
_entity.pdbx_description
1 polymer ?
#
loop_
_entity_poly.entity_id
_entity_poly.type
_entity_poly.pdbx_seq_one_letter_code
_entity_poly.pdbx_strand_id
1 'polypeptide(L)'
;MGVSSSRVHANDSKWSDHLMLDRVNRLLKTLPKTAWFIFANIDEFFEYPSDLLSMIQKGYQVFCACMEDWVAGNGKVTTLKPGINISHQYPTSCGSVRKHISSVSITTSKVVLLKVAGGEKSSARQFKTPHRLYWMYGKRGRCYMVPPFRHYTMTTQYADGIRHKLRNYNWTDTTRSTYVLQLTLLEAYFEDSEKPIISPPTEWTFASSIPHSKAREIMKAYAKIRRHYNLTLATAANLLKEPWCNPLQYGLGTCTAAVVHNSSVKPFV
;
A
#
# COMPACT_ATOMS: atom_id res chain seq x y z
N MET A 1 29.38 -16.84 -9.23
CA MET A 1 29.66 -16.61 -7.80
C MET A 1 28.35 -16.78 -7.04
N GLY A 2 28.17 -17.91 -6.35
CA GLY A 2 26.96 -18.21 -5.60
C GLY A 2 27.04 -17.57 -4.21
N VAL A 3 26.06 -16.73 -3.87
CA VAL A 3 25.95 -16.18 -2.52
C VAL A 3 25.46 -17.32 -1.62
N SER A 4 26.32 -17.74 -0.68
CA SER A 4 25.97 -18.72 0.35
C SER A 4 24.74 -18.24 1.12
N SER A 5 23.64 -18.98 1.00
CA SER A 5 22.41 -18.79 1.77
C SER A 5 22.66 -19.21 3.23
N SER A 6 23.30 -18.34 4.01
CA SER A 6 23.21 -18.44 5.47
C SER A 6 21.75 -18.19 5.85
N ARG A 7 21.05 -19.24 6.28
CA ARG A 7 19.72 -19.16 6.88
C ARG A 7 19.81 -18.24 8.09
N VAL A 8 19.41 -16.99 7.92
CA VAL A 8 19.19 -16.07 9.02
C VAL A 8 18.04 -16.65 9.82
N HIS A 9 18.35 -17.22 10.99
CA HIS A 9 17.33 -17.59 11.98
C HIS A 9 16.52 -16.33 12.27
N ALA A 10 15.26 -16.33 11.79
CA ALA A 10 14.33 -15.26 12.06
C ALA A 10 13.92 -15.38 13.53
N ASN A 11 14.64 -14.70 14.42
CA ASN A 11 14.10 -14.42 15.75
C ASN A 11 12.71 -13.80 15.58
N ASP A 12 11.75 -14.25 16.39
CA ASP A 12 10.33 -13.85 16.45
C ASP A 12 10.09 -12.35 16.73
N SER A 13 11.07 -11.49 16.51
CA SER A 13 10.88 -10.04 16.48
C SER A 13 9.91 -9.69 15.35
N LYS A 14 8.70 -9.24 15.72
CA LYS A 14 7.71 -8.68 14.79
C LYS A 14 8.39 -7.71 13.83
N TRP A 15 8.14 -7.88 12.52
CA TRP A 15 8.77 -7.07 11.48
C TRP A 15 8.33 -5.61 11.61
N SER A 16 9.26 -4.68 11.43
CA SER A 16 9.01 -3.23 11.47
C SER A 16 9.78 -2.54 10.35
N ASP A 17 9.32 -1.36 9.92
CA ASP A 17 10.02 -0.54 8.93
C ASP A 17 11.45 -0.24 9.38
N HIS A 18 11.68 -0.03 10.69
CA HIS A 18 13.01 0.16 11.25
C HIS A 18 13.91 -1.07 11.06
N LEU A 19 13.40 -2.27 11.37
CA LEU A 19 14.15 -3.51 11.18
C LEU A 19 14.51 -3.75 9.71
N MET A 20 13.56 -3.49 8.80
CA MET A 20 13.78 -3.55 7.36
C MET A 20 14.89 -2.59 6.93
N LEU A 21 14.80 -1.30 7.32
CA LEU A 21 15.80 -0.29 7.00
C LEU A 21 17.18 -0.66 7.56
N ASP A 22 17.25 -1.17 8.78
CA ASP A 22 18.51 -1.61 9.40
C ASP A 22 19.13 -2.78 8.66
N ARG A 23 18.33 -3.75 8.20
CA ARG A 23 18.79 -4.88 7.40
C ARG A 23 19.30 -4.41 6.03
N VAL A 24 18.55 -3.53 5.36
CA VAL A 24 18.96 -2.93 4.08
C VAL A 24 20.27 -2.15 4.23
N ASN A 25 20.39 -1.31 5.26
CA ASN A 25 21.61 -0.52 5.50
C ASN A 25 22.81 -1.38 5.87
N ARG A 26 22.62 -2.51 6.55
CA ARG A 26 23.69 -3.49 6.78
C ARG A 26 24.13 -4.14 5.47
N LEU A 27 23.19 -4.55 4.62
CA LEU A 27 23.49 -5.10 3.31
C LEU A 27 24.24 -4.09 2.42
N LEU A 28 23.81 -2.83 2.37
CA LEU A 28 24.48 -1.80 1.59
C LEU A 28 25.97 -1.63 1.95
N LYS A 29 26.35 -1.87 3.21
CA LYS A 29 27.75 -1.81 3.65
C LYS A 29 28.60 -2.98 3.15
N THR A 30 27.99 -4.11 2.82
CA THR A 30 28.69 -5.31 2.33
C THR A 30 28.77 -5.38 0.82
N LEU A 31 28.01 -4.55 0.10
CA LEU A 31 28.03 -4.50 -1.36
C LEU A 31 29.24 -3.71 -1.90
N PRO A 32 29.73 -4.02 -3.11
CA PRO A 32 30.74 -3.21 -3.77
C PRO A 32 30.29 -1.75 -3.91
N LYS A 33 31.20 -0.80 -3.68
CA LYS A 33 30.89 0.64 -3.75
C LYS A 33 30.41 1.10 -5.13
N THR A 34 30.81 0.38 -6.17
CA THR A 34 30.40 0.61 -7.57
C THR A 34 29.06 -0.02 -7.93
N ALA A 35 28.51 -0.89 -7.06
CA ALA A 35 27.28 -1.59 -7.34
C ALA A 35 26.05 -0.66 -7.29
N TRP A 36 24.99 -1.15 -7.95
CA TRP A 36 23.66 -0.57 -7.90
C TRP A 36 22.76 -1.44 -7.05
N PHE A 37 21.87 -0.80 -6.31
CA PHE A 37 20.92 -1.43 -5.41
C PHE A 37 19.49 -1.13 -5.84
N ILE A 38 18.69 -2.19 -5.91
CA ILE A 38 17.25 -2.16 -6.16
C ILE A 38 16.57 -2.58 -4.87
N PHE A 39 15.69 -1.73 -4.35
CA PHE A 39 14.87 -2.08 -3.19
C PHE A 39 13.48 -2.51 -3.67
N ALA A 40 13.29 -3.80 -3.90
CA ALA A 40 12.00 -4.38 -4.27
C ALA A 40 11.29 -4.98 -3.05
N ASN A 41 10.05 -4.56 -2.79
CA ASN A 41 9.19 -5.30 -1.87
C ASN A 41 8.62 -6.54 -2.59
N ILE A 42 8.17 -7.53 -1.82
CA ILE A 42 7.64 -8.80 -2.35
C ILE A 42 6.43 -8.63 -3.28
N ASP A 43 5.70 -7.52 -3.10
CA ASP A 43 4.52 -7.11 -3.86
C ASP A 43 4.83 -6.16 -5.02
N GLU A 44 6.10 -5.79 -5.22
CA GLU A 44 6.50 -4.82 -6.22
C GLU A 44 7.28 -5.50 -7.34
N PHE A 45 6.78 -5.36 -8.57
CA PHE A 45 7.49 -5.75 -9.77
C PHE A 45 8.02 -4.49 -10.43
N PHE A 46 9.28 -4.49 -10.84
CA PHE A 46 9.90 -3.33 -11.48
C PHE A 46 10.08 -3.61 -12.95
N GLU A 47 9.48 -2.74 -13.76
CA GLU A 47 9.90 -2.56 -15.14
C GLU A 47 10.57 -1.19 -15.22
N TYR A 48 11.85 -1.21 -15.57
CA TYR A 48 12.68 -0.03 -15.60
C TYR A 48 12.56 0.65 -16.98
N PRO A 49 12.36 1.98 -17.02
CA PRO A 49 12.43 2.73 -18.28
C PRO A 49 13.74 2.47 -19.02
N SER A 50 13.67 2.40 -20.35
CA SER A 50 14.83 2.11 -21.21
C SER A 50 15.92 3.17 -21.17
N ASP A 51 15.62 4.38 -20.70
CA ASP A 51 16.54 5.52 -20.68
C ASP A 51 17.40 5.61 -19.40
N LEU A 52 17.17 4.74 -18.41
CA LEU A 52 17.92 4.74 -17.14
C LEU A 52 19.44 4.66 -17.35
N LEU A 53 19.90 3.87 -18.33
CA LEU A 53 21.32 3.75 -18.64
C LEU A 53 21.93 5.10 -19.09
N SER A 54 21.21 5.87 -19.90
CA SER A 54 21.65 7.20 -20.32
C SER A 54 21.75 8.15 -19.12
N MET A 55 20.81 8.07 -18.19
CA MET A 55 20.83 8.90 -16.98
C MET A 55 21.98 8.51 -16.04
N ILE A 56 22.28 7.22 -15.93
CA ILE A 56 23.46 6.74 -15.21
C ILE A 56 24.74 7.34 -15.82
N GLN A 57 24.86 7.34 -17.15
CA GLN A 57 26.01 7.92 -17.86
C GLN A 57 26.13 9.44 -17.64
N LYS A 58 25.01 10.14 -17.50
CA LYS A 58 24.96 11.57 -17.13
C LYS A 58 25.32 11.85 -15.66
N GLY A 59 25.62 10.81 -14.88
CA GLY A 59 26.06 10.94 -13.50
C GLY A 59 24.95 10.98 -12.45
N TYR A 60 23.70 10.68 -12.81
CA TYR A 60 22.65 10.48 -11.81
C TYR A 60 22.91 9.19 -11.03
N GLN A 61 22.68 9.22 -9.71
CA GLN A 61 23.05 8.14 -8.79
C GLN A 61 21.88 7.62 -7.94
N VAL A 62 20.75 8.34 -7.94
CA VAL A 62 19.57 8.02 -7.16
C VAL A 62 18.37 8.26 -8.07
N PHE A 63 17.53 7.25 -8.23
CA PHE A 63 16.37 7.29 -9.11
C PHE A 63 15.10 6.99 -8.32
N CYS A 64 14.09 7.80 -8.58
CA CYS A 64 12.81 7.71 -7.92
C CYS A 64 11.71 7.65 -8.96
N ALA A 65 10.68 6.89 -8.67
CA ALA A 65 9.54 6.76 -9.56
C ALA A 65 8.25 6.75 -8.74
N CYS A 66 7.18 7.25 -9.32
CA CYS A 66 5.84 7.05 -8.80
C CYS A 66 5.37 5.64 -9.13
N MET A 67 4.68 4.99 -8.20
CA MET A 67 3.92 3.77 -8.49
C MET A 67 2.73 4.14 -9.36
N GLU A 68 2.53 3.38 -10.42
CA GLU A 68 1.30 3.34 -11.19
C GLU A 68 0.66 1.98 -10.98
N ASP A 69 -0.59 1.91 -10.51
CA ASP A 69 -1.25 0.62 -10.29
C ASP A 69 -1.69 0.02 -11.62
N TRP A 70 -1.42 -1.27 -11.82
CA TRP A 70 -1.86 -2.06 -12.99
C TRP A 70 -2.73 -3.22 -12.54
N VAL A 71 -3.83 -3.42 -13.26
CA VAL A 71 -4.89 -4.38 -12.90
C VAL A 71 -5.21 -5.31 -14.07
N ALA A 72 -5.84 -6.44 -13.75
CA ALA A 72 -6.28 -7.41 -14.74
C ALA A 72 -7.33 -6.78 -15.65
N GLY A 73 -7.38 -7.21 -16.93
CA GLY A 73 -8.30 -6.63 -17.91
C GLY A 73 -9.78 -6.81 -17.56
N ASN A 74 -10.10 -7.76 -16.69
CA ASN A 74 -11.44 -8.00 -16.17
C ASN A 74 -11.76 -7.16 -14.90
N GLY A 75 -10.82 -6.36 -14.40
CA GLY A 75 -10.97 -5.57 -13.18
C GLY A 75 -11.10 -6.38 -11.89
N LYS A 76 -10.84 -7.70 -11.93
CA LYS A 76 -10.94 -8.61 -10.78
C LYS A 76 -9.55 -8.94 -10.23
N VAL A 77 -9.51 -9.34 -8.97
CA VAL A 77 -8.26 -9.87 -8.40
C VAL A 77 -7.94 -11.20 -9.07
N THR A 78 -6.79 -11.28 -9.71
CA THR A 78 -6.39 -12.43 -10.52
C THR A 78 -5.05 -12.98 -10.02
N THR A 79 -4.91 -14.29 -9.94
CA THR A 79 -3.64 -14.93 -9.60
C THR A 79 -2.60 -14.73 -10.68
N LEU A 80 -1.39 -14.29 -10.27
CA LEU A 80 -0.25 -14.22 -11.18
C LEU A 80 0.11 -15.63 -11.66
N LYS A 81 0.09 -15.83 -12.98
CA LYS A 81 0.48 -17.09 -13.63
C LYS A 81 1.96 -17.05 -14.00
N PRO A 82 2.76 -18.06 -13.62
CA PRO A 82 4.16 -18.14 -14.02
C PRO A 82 4.27 -18.36 -15.54
N GLY A 83 5.37 -17.89 -16.13
CA GLY A 83 5.68 -18.10 -17.56
C GLY A 83 4.90 -17.21 -18.55
N ILE A 84 3.88 -16.48 -18.11
CA ILE A 84 3.14 -15.51 -18.93
C ILE A 84 3.63 -14.10 -18.60
N ASN A 85 3.89 -13.28 -19.62
CA ASN A 85 4.29 -11.89 -19.42
C ASN A 85 3.25 -11.16 -18.54
N ILE A 86 3.72 -10.54 -17.46
CA ILE A 86 2.85 -9.89 -16.47
C ILE A 86 2.00 -8.76 -17.09
N SER A 87 2.52 -8.04 -18.08
CA SER A 87 1.79 -6.98 -18.78
C SER A 87 0.65 -7.50 -19.65
N HIS A 88 0.66 -8.77 -20.04
CA HIS A 88 -0.49 -9.41 -20.69
C HIS A 88 -1.56 -9.84 -19.67
N GLN A 89 -1.15 -10.17 -18.45
CA GLN A 89 -2.06 -10.58 -17.37
C GLN A 89 -2.76 -9.36 -16.73
N TYR A 90 -2.05 -8.23 -16.65
CA TYR A 90 -2.52 -6.99 -16.06
C TYR A 90 -2.30 -5.83 -17.04
N PRO A 91 -3.11 -5.71 -18.10
CA PRO A 91 -2.90 -4.76 -19.19
C PRO A 91 -3.42 -3.35 -18.93
N THR A 92 -4.14 -3.12 -17.82
CA THR A 92 -4.84 -1.86 -17.58
C THR A 92 -4.15 -1.05 -16.50
N SER A 93 -3.64 0.13 -16.85
CA SER A 93 -3.20 1.14 -15.87
C SER A 93 -4.41 1.80 -15.19
N CYS A 94 -4.32 1.95 -13.88
CA CYS A 94 -5.28 2.62 -13.02
C CYS A 94 -4.61 3.75 -12.25
N GLY A 95 -4.35 4.87 -12.94
CA GLY A 95 -3.75 6.07 -12.34
C GLY A 95 -4.55 6.70 -11.20
N SER A 96 -5.83 6.35 -11.01
CA SER A 96 -6.70 6.89 -9.96
C SER A 96 -6.74 6.09 -8.67
N VAL A 97 -6.43 4.78 -8.67
CA VAL A 97 -6.58 3.91 -7.50
C VAL A 97 -5.75 4.44 -6.34
N ARG A 98 -4.47 4.78 -6.59
CA ARG A 98 -3.62 5.39 -5.56
C ARG A 98 -3.79 6.89 -5.39
N LYS A 99 -4.42 7.59 -6.33
CA LYS A 99 -4.67 9.04 -6.23
C LYS A 99 -5.57 9.39 -5.04
N HIS A 100 -6.42 8.46 -4.62
CA HIS A 100 -7.27 8.63 -3.44
C HIS A 100 -6.54 8.38 -2.11
N ILE A 101 -5.43 7.64 -2.12
CA ILE A 101 -4.59 7.40 -0.93
C ILE A 101 -3.39 8.35 -0.89
N SER A 102 -3.05 9.05 -1.97
CA SER A 102 -2.02 10.09 -1.98
C SER A 102 -2.50 11.31 -1.18
N SER A 103 -2.37 11.22 0.14
CA SER A 103 -2.50 12.35 1.06
C SER A 103 -1.10 12.86 1.43
N VAL A 104 -1.01 13.96 2.19
CA VAL A 104 0.27 14.54 2.66
C VAL A 104 1.14 13.51 3.40
N SER A 105 0.58 12.44 3.96
CA SER A 105 1.28 11.42 4.73
C SER A 105 1.62 10.12 3.99
N ILE A 106 1.02 9.86 2.82
CA ILE A 106 1.23 8.63 2.04
C ILE A 106 1.84 8.99 0.69
N THR A 107 3.07 8.57 0.50
CA THR A 107 3.87 8.83 -0.70
C THR A 107 3.79 7.62 -1.62
N THR A 108 3.33 7.83 -2.85
CA THR A 108 3.30 6.80 -3.90
C THR A 108 4.61 6.72 -4.67
N SER A 109 5.55 7.62 -4.38
CA SER A 109 6.89 7.60 -4.94
C SER A 109 7.80 6.69 -4.13
N LYS A 110 8.77 6.06 -4.80
CA LYS A 110 9.78 5.21 -4.17
C LYS A 110 11.16 5.41 -4.79
N VAL A 111 12.24 5.17 -4.01
CA VAL A 111 13.58 4.97 -4.57
C VAL A 111 13.61 3.62 -5.29
N VAL A 112 13.70 3.65 -6.62
CA VAL A 112 13.67 2.44 -7.46
C VAL A 112 15.05 1.92 -7.81
N LEU A 113 16.06 2.79 -7.79
CA LEU A 113 17.45 2.44 -8.07
C LEU A 113 18.40 3.39 -7.33
N LEU A 114 19.43 2.84 -6.69
CA LEU A 114 20.38 3.59 -5.86
C LEU A 114 21.80 3.10 -6.09
N LYS A 115 22.75 3.99 -6.39
CA LYS A 115 24.18 3.63 -6.37
C LYS A 115 24.64 3.44 -4.92
N VAL A 116 25.28 2.32 -4.62
CA VAL A 116 25.66 1.94 -3.24
C VAL A 116 26.48 3.02 -2.55
N ALA A 117 27.43 3.66 -3.26
CA ALA A 117 28.21 4.80 -2.76
C ALA A 117 28.20 5.98 -3.74
N GLY A 118 28.45 7.20 -3.24
CA GLY A 118 28.59 8.41 -4.07
C GLY A 118 29.84 8.42 -4.97
N GLY A 119 30.80 7.53 -4.68
CA GLY A 119 32.09 7.35 -5.35
C GLY A 119 32.93 6.33 -4.58
N GLU A 120 34.10 5.96 -5.10
CA GLU A 120 34.96 4.93 -4.48
C GLU A 120 35.47 5.32 -3.09
N LYS A 121 35.73 6.61 -2.88
CA LYS A 121 36.17 7.15 -1.58
C LYS A 121 35.00 7.44 -0.62
N SER A 122 33.75 7.35 -1.09
CA SER A 122 32.58 7.60 -0.26
C SER A 122 32.22 6.38 0.59
N SER A 123 31.58 6.62 1.73
CA SER A 123 30.89 5.57 2.48
C SER A 123 29.66 5.06 1.72
N ALA A 124 29.23 3.85 2.06
CA ALA A 124 27.96 3.32 1.59
C ALA A 124 26.82 4.26 2.01
N ARG A 125 25.89 4.52 1.09
CA ARG A 125 24.71 5.33 1.33
C ARG A 125 23.85 4.69 2.40
N GLN A 126 23.13 5.54 3.13
CA GLN A 126 22.09 5.10 4.04
C GLN A 126 20.72 5.26 3.39
N PHE A 127 20.03 4.13 3.23
CA PHE A 127 18.62 4.08 2.87
C PHE A 127 17.78 4.49 4.07
N LYS A 128 17.14 5.66 3.99
CA LYS A 128 16.38 6.26 5.10
C LYS A 128 14.91 5.86 5.10
N THR A 129 14.34 5.73 3.91
CA THR A 129 12.93 5.43 3.71
C THR A 129 12.72 4.94 2.29
N PRO A 130 11.83 3.96 2.07
CA PRO A 130 11.41 3.62 0.72
C PRO A 130 10.54 4.70 0.08
N HIS A 131 9.69 5.43 0.83
CA HIS A 131 8.61 6.25 0.25
C HIS A 131 8.71 7.77 0.53
N ARG A 132 9.31 8.22 1.64
CA ARG A 132 9.34 9.66 2.01
C ARG A 132 10.49 10.42 1.34
N LEU A 133 10.38 10.65 0.03
CA LEU A 133 11.51 11.09 -0.82
C LEU A 133 11.91 12.56 -0.71
N TYR A 134 11.03 13.43 -0.17
CA TYR A 134 11.21 14.89 -0.25
C TYR A 134 12.43 15.41 0.51
N TRP A 135 12.41 15.41 1.84
CA TRP A 135 13.47 16.03 2.65
C TRP A 135 14.57 15.04 3.06
N MET A 136 14.26 13.73 3.10
CA MET A 136 15.17 12.70 3.61
C MET A 136 16.29 12.33 2.64
N TYR A 137 16.09 12.57 1.33
CA TYR A 137 17.14 12.50 0.33
C TYR A 137 17.59 13.91 -0.14
N GLY A 138 17.16 14.99 0.57
CA GLY A 138 17.84 16.29 0.65
C GLY A 138 16.96 17.57 0.68
N LYS A 139 17.53 18.70 1.15
CA LYS A 139 17.02 20.10 1.00
C LYS A 139 17.06 20.61 -0.47
N ARG A 140 17.76 19.88 -1.35
CA ARG A 140 17.94 20.01 -2.80
C ARG A 140 17.98 18.60 -3.43
N GLY A 141 17.13 17.68 -2.93
CA GLY A 141 17.23 16.23 -3.10
C GLY A 141 17.18 15.74 -4.56
N ARG A 142 18.36 15.50 -5.15
CA ARG A 142 18.52 14.99 -6.52
C ARG A 142 18.24 13.49 -6.58
N CYS A 143 17.04 13.09 -6.21
CA CYS A 143 16.51 11.88 -6.79
C CYS A 143 16.03 12.23 -8.19
N TYR A 144 16.61 11.61 -9.22
CA TYR A 144 16.14 11.81 -10.58
C TYR A 144 14.80 11.09 -10.72
N MET A 145 13.74 11.87 -10.96
CA MET A 145 12.41 11.32 -11.18
C MET A 145 12.37 10.68 -12.57
N VAL A 146 12.28 9.35 -12.60
CA VAL A 146 12.05 8.58 -13.81
C VAL A 146 10.54 8.39 -14.03
N PRO A 147 10.11 7.96 -15.24
CA PRO A 147 8.73 7.60 -15.48
C PRO A 147 8.17 6.63 -14.42
N PRO A 148 6.84 6.64 -14.18
CA PRO A 148 6.23 5.74 -13.22
C PRO A 148 6.57 4.27 -13.47
N PHE A 149 6.70 3.49 -12.39
CA PHE A 149 6.87 2.05 -12.48
C PHE A 149 5.55 1.34 -12.22
N ARG A 150 5.35 0.22 -12.91
CA ARG A 150 4.15 -0.60 -12.79
C ARG A 150 4.09 -1.26 -11.42
N HIS A 151 2.93 -1.21 -10.78
CA HIS A 151 2.69 -1.79 -9.47
C HIS A 151 1.42 -2.63 -9.51
N TYR A 152 1.50 -3.93 -9.21
CA TYR A 152 0.40 -4.86 -9.48
C TYR A 152 -0.37 -5.17 -8.18
N THR A 153 -1.39 -4.37 -7.88
CA THR A 153 -2.15 -4.43 -6.61
C THR A 153 -3.34 -5.38 -6.62
N MET A 154 -3.90 -5.71 -7.78
CA MET A 154 -5.07 -6.60 -7.88
C MET A 154 -4.64 -8.03 -8.18
N THR A 155 -3.74 -8.56 -7.34
CA THR A 155 -3.26 -9.95 -7.44
C THR A 155 -3.56 -10.74 -6.15
N THR A 156 -3.71 -12.07 -6.26
CA THR A 156 -3.80 -12.92 -5.05
C THR A 156 -2.57 -12.78 -4.18
N GLN A 157 -1.39 -12.68 -4.80
CA GLN A 157 -0.13 -12.51 -4.11
C GLN A 157 -0.08 -11.21 -3.31
N TYR A 158 -0.66 -10.12 -3.83
CA TYR A 158 -0.78 -8.86 -3.11
C TYR A 158 -1.70 -8.99 -1.89
N ALA A 159 -2.87 -9.61 -2.06
CA ALA A 159 -3.79 -9.88 -0.95
C ALA A 159 -3.15 -10.77 0.12
N ASP A 160 -2.45 -11.83 -0.28
CA ASP A 160 -1.70 -12.71 0.62
C ASP A 160 -0.55 -11.98 1.32
N GLY A 161 0.12 -11.06 0.62
CA GLY A 161 1.12 -10.17 1.18
C GLY A 161 0.53 -9.28 2.29
N ILE A 162 -0.66 -8.71 2.07
CA ILE A 162 -1.38 -7.95 3.11
C ILE A 162 -1.75 -8.86 4.29
N ARG A 163 -2.30 -10.06 4.05
CA ARG A 163 -2.63 -11.02 5.12
C ARG A 163 -1.39 -11.40 5.94
N HIS A 164 -0.26 -11.63 5.27
CA HIS A 164 1.02 -11.91 5.92
C HIS A 164 1.47 -10.72 6.77
N LYS A 165 1.43 -9.49 6.22
CA LYS A 165 1.74 -8.25 6.96
C LYS A 165 0.84 -8.09 8.19
N LEU A 166 -0.47 -8.28 8.07
CA LEU A 166 -1.43 -8.14 9.17
C LEU A 166 -1.23 -9.16 10.30
N ARG A 167 -0.74 -10.37 9.98
CA ARG A 167 -0.46 -11.43 10.96
C ARG A 167 0.87 -11.24 11.69
N ASN A 168 1.92 -10.84 10.97
CA ASN A 168 3.29 -10.96 11.48
C ASN A 168 3.92 -9.65 12.00
N TYR A 169 3.25 -8.51 11.82
CA TYR A 169 3.86 -7.20 12.04
C TYR A 169 3.13 -6.46 13.16
N ASN A 170 3.88 -5.66 13.92
CA ASN A 170 3.31 -4.84 14.98
C ASN A 170 2.85 -3.49 14.41
N TRP A 171 1.60 -3.43 13.97
CA TRP A 171 1.02 -2.23 13.40
C TRP A 171 0.40 -1.33 14.46
N THR A 172 0.44 -0.02 14.23
CA THR A 172 -0.48 0.90 14.91
C THR A 172 -1.91 0.63 14.42
N ASP A 173 -2.92 0.97 15.22
CA ASP A 173 -4.33 0.75 14.86
C ASP A 173 -4.72 1.41 13.54
N THR A 174 -4.16 2.60 13.26
CA THR A 174 -4.40 3.31 12.00
C THR A 174 -3.84 2.54 10.80
N THR A 175 -2.60 2.05 10.89
CA THR A 175 -1.98 1.29 9.79
C THR A 175 -2.67 -0.06 9.61
N ARG A 176 -3.01 -0.74 10.71
CA ARG A 176 -3.76 -2.00 10.69
C ARG A 176 -5.12 -1.82 10.00
N SER A 177 -5.89 -0.82 10.41
CA SER A 177 -7.21 -0.51 9.81
C SER A 177 -7.10 -0.20 8.32
N THR A 178 -6.03 0.47 7.89
CA THR A 178 -5.78 0.74 6.48
C THR A 178 -5.54 -0.55 5.69
N TYR A 179 -4.73 -1.48 6.21
CA TYR A 179 -4.50 -2.76 5.56
C TYR A 179 -5.73 -3.65 5.55
N VAL A 180 -6.51 -3.68 6.64
CA VAL A 180 -7.78 -4.41 6.69
C VAL A 180 -8.74 -3.86 5.63
N LEU A 181 -8.91 -2.54 5.55
CA LEU A 181 -9.74 -1.91 4.52
C LEU A 181 -9.27 -2.29 3.11
N GLN A 182 -7.96 -2.22 2.82
CA GLN A 182 -7.43 -2.63 1.52
C GLN A 182 -7.74 -4.11 1.22
N LEU A 183 -7.56 -5.00 2.20
CA LEU A 183 -7.85 -6.42 2.04
C LEU A 183 -9.33 -6.67 1.79
N THR A 184 -10.23 -6.06 2.56
CA THR A 184 -11.69 -6.17 2.37
C THR A 184 -12.10 -5.68 0.99
N LEU A 185 -11.52 -4.58 0.50
CA LEU A 185 -11.78 -4.10 -0.85
C LEU A 185 -11.33 -5.14 -1.88
N LEU A 186 -10.12 -5.71 -1.75
CA LEU A 186 -9.64 -6.76 -2.65
C LEU A 186 -10.53 -8.01 -2.60
N GLU A 187 -10.95 -8.44 -1.42
CA GLU A 187 -11.87 -9.56 -1.16
C GLU A 187 -13.24 -9.36 -1.82
N ALA A 188 -13.78 -8.15 -1.80
CA ALA A 188 -14.99 -7.83 -2.56
C ALA A 188 -14.81 -7.97 -4.09
N TYR A 189 -13.60 -7.81 -4.61
CA TYR A 189 -13.29 -8.07 -6.03
C TYR A 189 -12.99 -9.54 -6.34
N PHE A 190 -12.83 -10.41 -5.33
CA PHE A 190 -12.69 -11.87 -5.51
C PHE A 190 -14.04 -12.56 -5.70
N GLU A 191 -15.08 -12.11 -4.99
CA GLU A 191 -16.32 -12.86 -4.82
C GLU A 191 -17.27 -12.84 -6.03
N ASP A 192 -17.00 -12.04 -7.06
CA ASP A 192 -17.65 -12.19 -8.37
C ASP A 192 -17.06 -13.35 -9.22
N SER A 193 -16.23 -14.23 -8.63
CA SER A 193 -15.67 -15.42 -9.28
C SER A 193 -15.79 -16.68 -8.40
N GLU A 194 -17.02 -17.18 -8.23
CA GLU A 194 -17.39 -18.58 -7.93
C GLU A 194 -16.55 -19.39 -6.90
N LYS A 195 -16.18 -18.88 -5.72
CA LYS A 195 -15.70 -19.75 -4.60
C LYS A 195 -16.10 -19.30 -3.19
N PRO A 196 -16.27 -20.24 -2.23
CA PRO A 196 -16.87 -19.99 -0.93
C PRO A 196 -15.88 -19.38 0.09
N ILE A 197 -16.46 -18.61 1.00
CA ILE A 197 -15.84 -17.70 1.98
C ILE A 197 -14.98 -18.43 3.01
N ILE A 198 -13.74 -17.98 3.23
CA ILE A 198 -12.99 -18.23 4.46
C ILE A 198 -13.51 -17.23 5.49
N SER A 199 -14.10 -17.72 6.58
CA SER A 199 -14.72 -16.88 7.60
C SER A 199 -13.73 -15.87 8.21
N PRO A 200 -14.12 -14.60 8.37
CA PRO A 200 -13.27 -13.60 9.03
C PRO A 200 -13.05 -13.94 10.51
N PRO A 201 -12.00 -13.39 11.16
CA PRO A 201 -11.75 -13.60 12.58
C PRO A 201 -12.96 -13.17 13.43
N THR A 202 -13.22 -13.93 14.49
CA THR A 202 -14.38 -13.82 15.41
C THR A 202 -14.57 -12.46 16.08
N GLU A 203 -13.60 -11.55 16.00
CA GLU A 203 -13.70 -10.19 16.55
C GLU A 203 -14.39 -9.19 15.60
N TRP A 204 -14.79 -9.62 14.40
CA TRP A 204 -15.44 -8.78 13.37
C TRP A 204 -16.85 -9.27 13.01
N THR A 205 -17.65 -9.67 14.01
CA THR A 205 -19.02 -10.20 13.83
C THR A 205 -19.99 -9.24 13.12
N PHE A 206 -19.67 -7.95 13.02
CA PHE A 206 -20.48 -6.99 12.26
C PHE A 206 -20.27 -7.10 10.73
N ALA A 207 -19.10 -7.55 10.26
CA ALA A 207 -18.80 -7.62 8.83
C ALA A 207 -19.26 -8.93 8.18
N SER A 208 -19.34 -10.02 8.95
CA SER A 208 -19.69 -11.37 8.46
C SER A 208 -21.18 -11.56 8.15
N SER A 209 -22.05 -10.62 8.50
CA SER A 209 -23.51 -10.71 8.34
C SER A 209 -24.08 -9.74 7.28
N ILE A 210 -23.24 -8.95 6.62
CA ILE A 210 -23.66 -7.96 5.63
C ILE A 210 -23.59 -8.61 4.24
N PRO A 211 -24.72 -8.72 3.49
CA PRO A 211 -24.70 -9.20 2.11
C PRO A 211 -23.76 -8.35 1.23
N HIS A 212 -23.02 -8.98 0.31
CA HIS A 212 -22.04 -8.28 -0.55
C HIS A 212 -22.61 -7.10 -1.34
N SER A 213 -23.84 -7.23 -1.83
CA SER A 213 -24.58 -6.16 -2.51
C SER A 213 -24.74 -4.91 -1.65
N LYS A 214 -24.74 -5.08 -0.32
CA LYS A 214 -24.89 -4.05 0.70
C LYS A 214 -23.54 -3.49 1.20
N ALA A 215 -22.45 -4.26 1.12
CA ALA A 215 -21.11 -3.78 1.48
C ALA A 215 -20.66 -2.60 0.61
N ARG A 216 -20.95 -2.64 -0.70
CA ARG A 216 -20.64 -1.56 -1.64
C ARG A 216 -21.40 -0.26 -1.32
N GLU A 217 -22.66 -0.37 -0.90
CA GLU A 217 -23.50 0.75 -0.47
C GLU A 217 -22.99 1.37 0.83
N ILE A 218 -22.61 0.54 1.81
CA ILE A 218 -22.02 0.99 3.07
C ILE A 218 -20.68 1.69 2.82
N MET A 219 -19.85 1.18 1.92
CA MET A 219 -18.58 1.81 1.58
C MET A 219 -18.76 3.14 0.85
N LYS A 220 -19.78 3.25 -0.03
CA LYS A 220 -20.19 4.53 -0.62
C LYS A 220 -20.71 5.50 0.45
N ALA A 221 -21.49 5.00 1.42
CA ALA A 221 -21.98 5.79 2.56
C ALA A 221 -20.84 6.32 3.41
N TYR A 222 -19.90 5.44 3.75
CA TYR A 222 -18.72 5.74 4.54
C TYR A 222 -17.85 6.80 3.88
N ALA A 223 -17.56 6.65 2.58
CA ALA A 223 -16.79 7.62 1.81
C ALA A 223 -17.50 8.98 1.72
N LYS A 224 -18.83 8.98 1.56
CA LYS A 224 -19.65 10.21 1.48
C LYS A 224 -19.70 10.93 2.83
N ILE A 225 -19.99 10.22 3.92
CA ILE A 225 -20.04 10.77 5.29
C ILE A 225 -18.67 11.33 5.69
N ARG A 226 -17.60 10.57 5.49
CA ARG A 226 -16.23 11.01 5.82
C ARG A 226 -15.86 12.30 5.07
N ARG A 227 -16.19 12.39 3.78
CA ARG A 227 -15.88 13.55 2.94
C ARG A 227 -16.74 14.77 3.30
N HIS A 228 -18.02 14.56 3.60
CA HIS A 228 -18.96 15.64 3.88
C HIS A 228 -18.75 16.26 5.27
N TYR A 229 -18.34 15.46 6.26
CA TYR A 229 -18.18 15.90 7.66
C TYR A 229 -16.73 15.99 8.13
N ASN A 230 -15.76 15.83 7.24
CA ASN A 230 -14.33 15.84 7.54
C ASN A 230 -13.94 14.94 8.74
N LEU A 231 -14.57 13.76 8.82
CA LEU A 231 -14.42 12.87 9.97
C LEU A 231 -13.14 12.04 9.87
N THR A 232 -12.61 11.66 11.04
CA THR A 232 -11.57 10.63 11.09
C THR A 232 -12.15 9.26 10.68
N LEU A 233 -11.27 8.37 10.25
CA LEU A 233 -11.64 7.00 9.87
C LEU A 233 -12.34 6.27 11.04
N ALA A 234 -11.83 6.45 12.26
CA ALA A 234 -12.40 5.86 13.48
C ALA A 234 -13.78 6.43 13.80
N THR A 235 -13.95 7.76 13.70
CA THR A 235 -15.25 8.42 13.96
C THR A 235 -16.31 7.97 12.95
N ALA A 236 -15.97 7.93 11.66
CA ALA A 236 -16.89 7.46 10.63
C ALA A 236 -17.26 5.97 10.82
N ALA A 237 -16.34 5.15 11.33
CA ALA A 237 -16.58 3.72 11.54
C ALA A 237 -17.45 3.47 12.78
N ASN A 238 -17.29 4.26 13.82
CA ASN A 238 -18.15 4.21 15.00
C ASN A 238 -19.57 4.71 14.70
N LEU A 239 -19.73 5.74 13.86
CA LEU A 239 -21.05 6.19 13.42
C LEU A 239 -21.84 5.10 12.70
N LEU A 240 -21.19 4.25 11.91
CA LEU A 240 -21.86 3.12 11.23
C LEU A 240 -22.28 1.97 12.16
N LYS A 241 -21.84 1.98 13.42
CA LYS A 241 -22.27 1.01 14.44
C LYS A 241 -23.51 1.47 15.21
N GLU A 242 -23.85 2.75 15.09
CA GLU A 242 -24.99 3.33 15.79
C GLU A 242 -26.30 2.84 15.18
N PRO A 243 -27.30 2.43 15.99
CA PRO A 243 -28.56 1.87 15.50
C PRO A 243 -29.32 2.79 14.52
N TRP A 244 -29.16 4.09 14.71
CA TRP A 244 -29.78 5.14 13.89
C TRP A 244 -29.01 5.45 12.61
N CYS A 245 -27.77 4.98 12.47
CA CYS A 245 -27.00 5.07 11.23
C CYS A 245 -26.70 3.67 10.69
N ASN A 246 -27.79 2.98 10.33
CA ASN A 246 -27.75 1.77 9.53
C ASN A 246 -28.16 2.11 8.08
N PRO A 247 -27.19 2.26 7.14
CA PRO A 247 -27.49 2.56 5.73
C PRO A 247 -28.39 1.50 5.08
N LEU A 248 -28.44 0.30 5.63
CA LEU A 248 -29.20 -0.84 5.11
C LEU A 248 -30.67 -0.82 5.48
N GLN A 249 -31.03 -0.10 6.54
CA GLN A 249 -32.41 -0.01 7.04
C GLN A 249 -33.08 1.30 6.61
N TYR A 250 -32.31 2.39 6.51
CA TYR A 250 -32.86 3.73 6.33
C TYR A 250 -32.34 4.46 5.08
N GLY A 251 -31.48 3.82 4.28
CA GLY A 251 -30.84 4.42 3.11
C GLY A 251 -29.75 5.45 3.45
N LEU A 252 -28.97 5.84 2.44
CA LEU A 252 -27.83 6.78 2.58
C LEU A 252 -28.22 8.18 3.09
N GLY A 253 -29.45 8.63 2.84
CA GLY A 253 -29.91 9.98 3.17
C GLY A 253 -30.12 10.24 4.67
N THR A 254 -30.50 9.21 5.43
CA THR A 254 -30.90 9.32 6.84
C THR A 254 -29.71 9.33 7.80
N CYS A 255 -28.67 8.53 7.54
CA CYS A 255 -27.37 8.65 8.24
C CYS A 255 -26.80 10.08 8.13
N THR A 256 -26.96 10.69 6.97
CA THR A 256 -26.46 12.05 6.69
C THR A 256 -27.27 13.08 7.49
N ALA A 257 -28.61 13.01 7.47
CA ALA A 257 -29.47 13.92 8.24
C ALA A 257 -29.30 13.82 9.77
N ALA A 258 -29.07 12.62 10.30
CA ALA A 258 -28.88 12.40 11.75
C ALA A 258 -27.55 12.99 12.28
N VAL A 259 -26.48 12.95 11.48
CA VAL A 259 -25.19 13.58 11.83
C VAL A 259 -25.34 15.10 11.92
N VAL A 260 -26.13 15.72 11.03
CA VAL A 260 -26.42 17.18 11.08
C VAL A 260 -27.20 17.55 12.35
N HIS A 261 -28.24 16.77 12.68
CA HIS A 261 -29.07 17.02 13.87
C HIS A 261 -28.29 16.84 15.19
N ASN A 262 -27.42 15.83 15.31
CA ASN A 262 -26.61 15.63 16.52
C ASN A 262 -25.42 16.59 16.64
N SER A 263 -24.89 17.14 15.53
CA SER A 263 -23.89 18.22 15.60
C SER A 263 -24.45 19.58 16.07
N SER A 264 -25.78 19.66 16.24
CA SER A 264 -26.49 20.85 16.74
C SER A 264 -26.73 20.83 18.25
N VAL A 265 -26.39 19.73 18.94
CA VAL A 265 -26.46 19.64 20.40
C VAL A 265 -25.18 20.25 20.95
N LYS A 266 -25.32 21.42 21.59
CA LYS A 266 -24.24 22.10 22.32
C LYS A 266 -23.54 21.12 23.28
N PRO A 267 -22.22 21.25 23.49
CA PRO A 267 -21.53 20.46 24.50
C PRO A 267 -22.13 20.79 25.86
N PHE A 268 -22.60 19.77 26.58
CA PHE A 268 -22.69 19.86 28.03
C PHE A 268 -21.26 19.87 28.57
N VAL A 269 -21.00 20.86 29.43
CA VAL A 269 -19.82 20.98 30.28
C VAL A 269 -19.72 19.76 31.21
#